data_AF-A0A5T0F327-F1
#
_entry.id   AF-A0A5T0F327-F1
#
_cell.length_a   1.000
_cell.length_b   1.000
_cell.length_c   1.000
_cell.angle_alpha   90.00
_cell.angle_beta   90.00
_cell.angle_gamma   90.00
#
_symmetry.space_group_name_H-M   'P 1'
#
loop_
_entity.id
_entity.type
_entity.pdbx_description
1 polymer ?
#
loop_
_entity_poly.entity_id
_entity_poly.type
_entity_poly.pdbx_seq_one_letter_code
_entity_poly.pdbx_strand_id
1 'polypeptide(L)'
;NSALRKVAKVRLTSGFEVISYIGGEGHNLQEHSIVLVRGGRVKDLPGVKYHIVRGALDTAGVAKRTVSRSKYGAKRPKAGAAK
;
A
#
# COMPACT_ATOMS: atom_id res chain seq x y z
N ASN A 1 17.15 12.56 2.30
CA ASN A 1 16.59 11.90 1.10
C ASN A 1 15.41 12.73 0.62
N SER A 2 15.31 13.07 -0.67
CA SER A 2 14.24 13.93 -1.19
C SER A 2 13.33 13.14 -2.14
N ALA A 3 12.04 13.04 -1.82
CA ALA A 3 11.01 12.40 -2.65
C ALA A 3 9.61 12.75 -2.13
N LEU A 4 8.60 12.75 -3.01
CA LEU A 4 7.18 12.83 -2.62
C LEU A 4 6.69 11.44 -2.17
N ARG A 5 6.57 11.25 -0.86
CA ARG A 5 6.09 10.00 -0.27
C ARG A 5 4.57 10.04 -0.09
N LYS A 6 3.89 9.02 -0.61
CA LYS A 6 2.44 8.85 -0.47
C LYS A 6 2.13 8.20 0.88
N VAL A 7 1.33 8.88 1.70
CA VAL A 7 0.92 8.44 3.03
C VAL A 7 -0.60 8.59 3.17
N ALA A 8 -1.20 7.80 4.05
CA ALA A 8 -2.61 7.93 4.44
C ALA A 8 -2.74 8.00 5.95
N LYS A 9 -3.66 8.85 6.43
CA LYS A 9 -4.13 8.83 7.81
C LYS A 9 -5.19 7.74 7.92
N VAL A 10 -5.00 6.78 8.81
CA VAL A 10 -5.87 5.61 8.97
C VAL A 10 -6.34 5.56 10.41
N ARG A 11 -7.65 5.42 10.61
CA ARG A 11 -8.22 5.11 11.91
C ARG A 11 -8.31 3.59 12.03
N LEU A 12 -7.58 3.03 13.00
CA LEU A 12 -7.62 1.60 13.27
C LEU A 12 -8.94 1.22 13.96
N THR A 13 -9.31 -0.05 13.88
CA THR A 13 -10.43 -0.62 14.63
C THR A 13 -10.25 -0.50 16.14
N SER A 14 -9.01 -0.38 16.61
CA SER A 14 -8.66 -0.09 18.01
C SER A 14 -8.91 1.37 18.43
N GLY A 15 -9.40 2.23 17.53
CA GLY A 15 -9.71 3.64 17.80
C GLY A 15 -8.54 4.59 17.62
N PHE A 16 -7.30 4.09 17.54
CA PHE A 16 -6.11 4.91 17.31
C PHE A 16 -6.00 5.39 15.86
N GLU A 17 -5.60 6.65 15.71
CA GLU A 17 -5.26 7.23 14.41
C GLU A 17 -3.76 7.07 14.15
N VAL A 18 -3.40 6.47 13.01
CA VAL A 18 -2.02 6.22 12.62
C VAL A 18 -1.74 6.71 11.21
N ILE A 19 -0.52 7.14 10.96
CA ILE A 19 -0.05 7.49 9.61
C ILE A 19 0.61 6.25 9.01
N SER A 20 0.08 5.79 7.89
CA SER A 20 0.54 4.60 7.18
C SER A 20 1.11 4.94 5.82
N TYR A 21 2.20 4.28 5.44
CA TYR A 21 2.85 4.44 4.15
C TYR A 21 2.14 3.63 3.05
N ILE A 22 1.90 4.25 1.90
CA ILE A 22 1.38 3.59 0.72
C ILE A 22 2.55 3.10 -0.14
N GLY A 23 2.70 1.78 -0.23
CA GLY A 23 3.79 1.15 -0.98
C GLY A 23 3.52 1.00 -2.47
N GLY A 24 4.50 1.40 -3.29
CA GLY A 24 4.51 1.17 -4.73
C GLY A 24 4.10 2.41 -5.54
N GLU A 25 3.87 2.19 -6.83
CA GLU A 25 3.46 3.22 -7.76
C GLU A 25 1.94 3.23 -7.93
N GLY A 26 1.35 4.43 -7.87
CA GLY A 26 -0.10 4.62 -7.92
C GLY A 26 -0.85 4.04 -6.70
N HIS A 27 -2.03 4.58 -6.43
CA HIS A 27 -3.02 3.98 -5.52
C HIS A 27 -4.41 4.44 -5.92
N ASN A 28 -5.42 3.69 -5.48
CA ASN A 28 -6.83 3.91 -5.75
C ASN A 28 -7.61 4.37 -4.50
N LEU A 29 -6.91 4.69 -3.41
CA LEU A 29 -7.51 5.01 -2.12
C LEU A 29 -8.15 6.39 -2.13
N GLN A 30 -9.33 6.45 -1.53
CA GLN A 30 -10.12 7.65 -1.34
C GLN A 30 -10.50 7.76 0.15
N GLU A 31 -11.19 8.84 0.52
CA GLU A 31 -11.77 8.95 1.86
C GLU A 31 -12.70 7.76 2.14
N HIS A 32 -12.74 7.31 3.40
CA HIS A 32 -13.52 6.16 3.86
C HIS A 32 -13.16 4.79 3.25
N SER A 33 -12.11 4.69 2.42
CA SER A 33 -11.60 3.39 1.96
C SER A 33 -11.10 2.55 3.14
N ILE A 34 -11.48 1.28 3.18
CA ILE A 34 -11.06 0.35 4.22
C ILE A 34 -9.75 -0.30 3.79
N VAL A 35 -8.73 -0.19 4.65
CA VAL A 35 -7.38 -0.64 4.35
C VAL A 35 -6.86 -1.58 5.43
N LEU A 36 -6.06 -2.57 5.02
CA LEU A 36 -5.32 -3.41 5.95
C LEU A 36 -3.93 -2.83 6.20
N VAL A 37 -3.60 -2.64 7.47
CA VAL A 37 -2.33 -2.05 7.91
C VAL A 37 -1.42 -3.14 8.48
N ARG A 38 -0.11 -3.07 8.19
CA ARG A 38 0.93 -3.91 8.79
C ARG A 38 2.02 -3.07 9.43
N GLY A 39 2.74 -3.66 10.37
CA GLY A 39 3.92 -3.04 10.98
C GLY A 39 5.05 -2.82 9.97
N GLY A 40 5.75 -1.69 10.10
CA GLY A 40 6.99 -1.42 9.37
C GLY A 40 7.31 0.07 9.37
N ARG A 41 8.51 0.42 9.82
CA ARG A 41 8.95 1.81 9.87
C ARG A 41 9.54 2.24 8.53
N VAL A 42 9.06 3.36 8.00
CA VAL A 42 9.76 4.05 6.91
C VAL A 42 10.87 4.89 7.52
N LYS A 43 12.14 4.55 7.23
CA LYS A 43 13.31 5.24 7.79
C LYS A 43 13.32 6.74 7.48
N ASP A 44 12.88 7.10 6.27
CA ASP A 44 12.92 8.47 5.76
C ASP A 44 11.84 9.38 6.35
N LEU A 45 10.77 8.84 6.96
CA LEU A 45 9.62 9.62 7.42
C LEU A 45 9.43 9.47 8.93
N PRO A 46 9.54 10.57 9.72
CA PRO A 46 9.23 10.52 11.14
C PRO A 46 7.73 10.26 11.34
N GLY A 47 7.39 9.44 12.36
CA GLY A 47 6.00 9.12 12.71
C GLY A 47 5.33 8.04 11.83
N VAL A 48 5.88 7.69 10.66
CA VAL A 48 5.31 6.67 9.77
C VAL A 48 5.85 5.29 10.12
N LYS A 49 5.19 4.63 11.07
CA LYS A 49 5.58 3.32 11.64
C LYS A 49 4.84 2.13 11.02
N TYR A 50 3.93 2.40 10.10
CA TYR A 50 3.05 1.39 9.50
C TYR A 50 3.05 1.47 7.98
N HIS A 51 2.75 0.34 7.35
CA HIS A 51 2.56 0.23 5.91
C HIS A 51 1.16 -0.29 5.60
N ILE A 52 0.59 0.20 4.50
CA ILE A 52 -0.63 -0.38 3.94
C ILE A 52 -0.27 -1.64 3.15
N VAL A 53 -0.99 -2.73 3.41
CA VAL A 53 -0.91 -3.96 2.63
C VAL A 53 -1.64 -3.73 1.31
N ARG A 54 -1.04 -4.09 0.19
CA ARG A 54 -1.63 -3.92 -1.15
C ARG A 54 -2.33 -5.21 -1.58
N GLY A 55 -3.45 -5.08 -2.28
CA GLY A 55 -4.24 -6.23 -2.75
C GLY A 55 -5.13 -6.84 -1.65
N ALA A 56 -5.41 -6.08 -0.59
CA ALA A 56 -6.29 -6.47 0.51
C ALA A 56 -7.35 -5.38 0.74
N LEU A 57 -8.60 -5.79 1.00
CA LEU A 57 -9.75 -4.88 1.12
C LEU A 57 -9.84 -3.94 -0.09
N ASP A 58 -10.02 -2.64 0.11
CA ASP A 58 -10.20 -1.66 -0.98
C ASP A 58 -8.88 -1.24 -1.63
N THR A 59 -7.73 -1.73 -1.13
CA THR A 59 -6.41 -1.38 -1.67
C THR A 59 -6.11 -2.22 -2.92
N ALA A 60 -6.13 -1.59 -4.09
CA ALA A 60 -5.73 -2.28 -5.32
C ALA A 60 -4.23 -2.62 -5.32
N GLY A 61 -3.86 -3.70 -6.00
CA GLY A 61 -2.46 -4.00 -6.28
C GLY A 61 -1.81 -2.99 -7.23
N VAL A 62 -0.49 -3.00 -7.32
CA VAL A 62 0.23 -2.18 -8.32
C VAL A 62 0.09 -2.81 -9.70
N ALA A 63 -0.46 -2.06 -10.66
CA ALA A 63 -0.63 -2.51 -12.04
C ALA A 63 0.72 -2.78 -12.73
N LYS A 64 0.74 -3.74 -13.66
CA LYS A 64 1.90 -4.08 -14.50
C LYS A 64 3.19 -4.44 -13.74
N ARG A 65 3.10 -4.75 -12.44
CA ARG A 65 4.26 -5.15 -11.62
C ARG A 65 4.66 -6.60 -11.93
N THR A 66 5.82 -6.79 -12.55
CA THR A 66 6.37 -8.11 -12.91
C THR A 66 7.26 -8.72 -11.81
N VAL A 67 7.97 -7.87 -11.04
CA VAL A 67 8.91 -8.28 -9.98
C VAL A 67 8.37 -7.95 -8.58
N SER A 68 8.61 -8.86 -7.62
CA SER A 68 8.15 -8.74 -6.21
C SER A 68 6.63 -8.56 -6.08
N ARG A 69 5.88 -9.23 -6.97
CA ARG A 69 4.42 -9.12 -7.11
C ARG A 69 3.64 -9.41 -5.82
N SER A 70 4.11 -10.36 -5.01
CA SER A 70 3.49 -10.73 -3.73
C SER A 70 3.45 -9.57 -2.73
N LYS A 71 4.47 -8.71 -2.72
CA LYS A 71 4.55 -7.55 -1.81
C LYS A 71 3.58 -6.43 -2.20
N TYR A 72 3.26 -6.32 -3.50
CA TYR A 72 2.47 -5.21 -4.05
C TYR A 72 1.08 -5.66 -4.55
N GLY A 73 0.62 -6.86 -4.18
CA GLY A 73 -0.72 -7.35 -4.50
C GLY A 73 -0.96 -7.60 -5.99
N ALA A 74 0.08 -7.79 -6.80
CA ALA A 74 -0.06 -8.06 -8.22
C ALA A 74 -0.20 -9.57 -8.47
N LYS A 75 -1.26 -9.99 -9.18
CA LYS A 75 -1.48 -11.39 -9.55
C LYS A 75 -0.47 -11.84 -10.61
N ARG A 76 -0.18 -13.15 -10.67
CA ARG A 76 0.64 -13.71 -11.74
C ARG A 76 -0.11 -13.55 -13.06
N PRO A 77 0.48 -12.97 -14.11
CA PRO A 77 -0.13 -13.00 -15.43
C PRO A 77 -0.30 -14.46 -15.87
N LYS A 78 -1.45 -14.80 -16.47
CA LYS A 78 -1.65 -16.12 -17.07
C LYS A 78 -0.75 -16.24 -18.30
N ALA A 79 -0.05 -17.36 -18.43
CA ALA A 79 0.69 -17.69 -19.65
C ALA A 79 -0.34 -17.80 -20.80
N GLY A 80 -0.30 -16.86 -21.74
CA GLY A 80 -1.24 -16.77 -22.87
C GLY A 80 -2.12 -15.50 -22.91
N ALA A 81 -2.18 -14.71 -21.84
CA ALA A 81 -2.87 -13.41 -21.82
C ALA A 81 -1.89 -12.22 -21.93
N ALA A 82 -0.77 -12.43 -22.61
CA ALA A 82 0.15 -11.37 -22.96
C ALA A 82 -0.26 -10.79 -24.33
N LYS A 83 -1.04 -9.72 -24.29
CA LYS A 83 -1.06 -8.67 -25.31
C LYS A 83 -1.02 -7.33 -24.59
#